data_AF-A0A699R4F2-F1
#
_entry.id   AF-A0A699R4F2-F1
#
_cell.length_a   1.000
_cell.length_b   1.000
_cell.length_c   1.000
_cell.angle_alpha   90.00
_cell.angle_beta   90.00
_cell.angle_gamma   90.00
#
_symmetry.space_group_name_H-M   'P 1'
#
loop_
_entity.id
_entity.type
_entity.pdbx_description
1 polymer ?
#
loop_
_entity_poly.entity_id
_entity_poly.type
_entity_poly.pdbx_seq_one_letter_code
_entity_poly.pdbx_strand_id
1 'polypeptide(L)'
;MYIIDVKPIPPHNRNNKDVYLDYLKHLKESVATLREIVEKARVGKPLDCSLASACRYTKHSQELVEYLIGTCLTNLNKGDKHIASTPVTRKKTSHFYGPM
;
A
#
# COMPACT_ATOMS: atom_id res chain seq x y z
N MET A 1 5.11 -17.56 -17.83
CA MET A 1 4.73 -16.68 -16.70
C MET A 1 5.85 -15.69 -16.49
N TYR A 2 5.65 -14.42 -16.84
CA TYR A 2 6.60 -13.37 -16.48
C TYR A 2 6.32 -13.01 -15.02
N ILE A 3 7.24 -13.38 -14.12
CA ILE A 3 7.22 -12.91 -12.75
C ILE A 3 7.66 -11.45 -12.82
N ILE A 4 6.70 -10.53 -12.80
CA ILE A 4 7.03 -9.12 -12.66
C ILE A 4 7.41 -8.93 -11.19
N ASP A 5 8.71 -8.96 -10.92
CA ASP A 5 9.26 -8.58 -9.61
C ASP A 5 9.16 -7.07 -9.48
N VAL A 6 7.94 -6.58 -9.24
CA VAL A 6 7.69 -5.16 -8.96
C VAL A 6 8.19 -4.91 -7.54
N LYS A 7 9.47 -4.57 -7.41
CA LYS A 7 10.04 -4.11 -6.14
C LYS A 7 9.24 -2.89 -5.67
N PRO A 8 8.48 -2.96 -4.57
CA PRO A 8 7.77 -1.81 -4.07
C PRO A 8 8.78 -0.74 -3.67
N ILE A 9 8.59 0.49 -4.13
CA ILE A 9 9.39 1.62 -3.66
C ILE A 9 9.15 1.72 -2.15
N PRO A 10 10.19 1.64 -1.30
CA PRO A 10 10.00 1.72 0.14
C PRO A 10 9.36 3.07 0.49
N PRO A 11 8.28 3.10 1.29
CA PRO A 11 7.75 4.36 1.78
C PRO A 11 8.76 4.94 2.78
N HIS A 12 9.72 5.72 2.28
CA HIS A 12 10.84 6.22 3.09
C HIS A 12 10.45 7.36 4.04
N ASN A 13 9.17 7.74 4.12
CA ASN A 13 8.71 8.75 5.07
C ASN A 13 7.35 8.35 5.66
N ARG A 14 7.32 8.12 6.99
CA ARG A 14 6.07 7.95 7.75
C ARG A 14 5.07 9.10 7.52
N ASN A 15 5.57 10.28 7.14
CA ASN A 15 4.79 11.48 6.87
C ASN A 15 4.07 11.46 5.50
N ASN A 16 4.44 10.57 4.59
CA ASN A 16 3.86 10.48 3.24
C ASN A 16 2.88 9.31 3.08
N LYS A 17 2.58 8.61 4.18
CA LYS A 17 1.70 7.44 4.22
C LYS A 17 0.28 7.78 3.73
N ASP A 18 -0.29 8.87 4.23
CA ASP A 18 -1.66 9.25 3.88
C ASP A 18 -1.75 9.67 2.41
N VAL A 19 -0.73 10.39 1.92
CA VAL A 19 -0.58 10.75 0.49
C VAL A 19 -0.49 9.49 -0.38
N TYR A 20 0.23 8.47 0.08
CA TYR A 20 0.37 7.22 -0.66
C TYR A 20 -0.93 6.38 -0.66
N LEU A 21 -1.67 6.36 0.45
CA LEU A 21 -3.00 5.74 0.50
C LEU A 21 -4.00 6.46 -0.40
N ASP A 22 -3.98 7.79 -0.40
CA ASP A 22 -4.80 8.63 -1.26
C ASP A 22 -4.49 8.39 -2.75
N TYR A 23 -3.20 8.30 -3.09
CA TYR A 23 -2.77 7.90 -4.43
C TYR A 23 -3.30 6.53 -4.83
N LEU A 24 -3.20 5.51 -3.97
CA LEU A 24 -3.71 4.17 -4.28
C LEU A 24 -5.24 4.16 -4.43
N LYS A 25 -5.96 4.98 -3.67
CA LYS A 25 -7.41 5.15 -3.81
C LYS A 25 -7.76 5.75 -5.17
N HIS A 26 -7.09 6.83 -5.58
CA HIS A 26 -7.30 7.45 -6.88
C HIS A 26 -6.89 6.56 -8.05
N LEU A 27 -5.83 5.76 -7.88
CA LEU A 27 -5.44 4.75 -8.86
C LEU A 27 -6.54 3.68 -9.03
N LYS A 28 -7.14 3.23 -7.92
CA LYS A 28 -8.28 2.30 -7.95
C LYS A 28 -9.48 2.87 -8.70
N GLU A 29 -9.83 4.12 -8.43
CA GLU A 29 -10.90 4.84 -9.13
C GLU A 29 -10.60 4.95 -10.63
N SER A 30 -9.37 5.34 -10.99
CA SER A 30 -8.94 5.47 -12.39
C SER A 30 -9.02 4.13 -13.15
N VAL A 31 -8.58 3.03 -12.53
CA VAL A 31 -8.67 1.69 -13.13
C VAL A 31 -10.13 1.26 -13.30
N ALA A 32 -11.00 1.59 -12.35
CA ALA A 32 -12.44 1.31 -12.46
C ALA A 32 -13.07 2.08 -13.63
N THR A 33 -12.74 3.37 -13.80
CA THR A 33 -13.19 4.17 -14.94
C THR A 33 -12.67 3.61 -16.27
N LEU A 34 -11.40 3.21 -16.35
CA LEU A 34 -10.86 2.57 -17.56
C LEU A 34 -11.59 1.27 -17.90
N ARG A 35 -11.94 0.46 -16.90
CA ARG A 35 -12.74 -0.76 -17.10
C ARG A 35 -14.10 -0.44 -17.70
N GLU A 36 -14.78 0.59 -17.19
CA GLU A 36 -16.08 1.02 -17.73
C GLU A 36 -15.97 1.49 -19.19
N ILE A 37 -14.92 2.25 -19.52
CA ILE A 37 -14.66 2.70 -20.90
C ILE A 37 -14.43 1.51 -21.83
N VAL A 38 -13.61 0.53 -21.41
CA VAL A 38 -13.34 -0.67 -22.20
C VAL A 38 -14.62 -1.48 -22.42
N GLU A 39 -15.46 -1.66 -21.39
CA GLU A 39 -16.73 -2.39 -21.52
C GLU A 39 -17.69 -1.67 -22.48
N LYS A 40 -17.84 -0.35 -22.37
CA LYS A 40 -18.65 0.45 -23.32
C LYS A 40 -18.14 0.33 -24.75
N ALA A 41 -16.83 0.40 -24.95
CA ALA A 41 -16.23 0.29 -26.28
C ALA A 41 -16.41 -1.12 -26.88
N ARG A 42 -16.34 -2.18 -26.04
CA ARG A 42 -16.55 -3.56 -26.48
C ARG A 42 -17.95 -3.82 -27.00
N VAL A 43 -18.98 -3.15 -26.46
CA VAL A 43 -20.35 -3.24 -26.99
C VAL A 43 -20.40 -2.74 -28.44
N GLY A 44 -19.71 -1.64 -28.75
CA GLY A 44 -19.69 -1.08 -30.10
C GLY A 44 -18.80 -1.86 -31.09
N LYS A 45 -17.69 -2.43 -30.61
CA LYS A 45 -16.71 -3.16 -31.46
C LYS A 45 -16.12 -4.38 -30.74
N PRO A 46 -16.87 -5.50 -30.65
CA PRO A 46 -16.44 -6.66 -29.85
C PRO A 46 -15.22 -7.41 -30.39
N LEU A 47 -14.91 -7.27 -31.69
CA LEU A 47 -13.79 -7.94 -32.37
C LEU A 47 -12.51 -7.10 -32.44
N ASP A 48 -12.47 -5.95 -31.76
CA ASP A 48 -11.30 -5.07 -31.79
C ASP A 48 -10.15 -5.65 -30.94
N CYS A 49 -9.03 -5.99 -31.59
CA CYS A 49 -7.83 -6.52 -30.94
C CYS A 49 -7.22 -5.53 -29.92
N SER A 50 -7.36 -4.22 -30.15
CA SER A 50 -6.89 -3.19 -29.23
C SER A 50 -7.75 -3.18 -27.96
N LEU A 51 -9.07 -3.38 -28.09
CA LEU A 51 -9.96 -3.53 -26.92
C LEU A 51 -9.70 -4.82 -26.15
N ALA A 52 -9.35 -5.91 -26.82
CA ALA A 52 -8.94 -7.15 -26.16
C ALA A 52 -7.65 -6.96 -25.34
N SER A 53 -6.71 -6.16 -25.85
CA SER A 53 -5.49 -5.79 -25.11
C SER A 53 -5.80 -4.84 -23.95
N ALA A 54 -6.63 -3.82 -24.17
CA ALA A 54 -7.06 -2.89 -23.13
C ALA A 54 -7.79 -3.61 -21.98
N CYS A 55 -8.64 -4.59 -22.29
CA CYS A 55 -9.32 -5.41 -21.30
C CYS A 55 -8.35 -6.25 -20.45
N ARG A 56 -7.28 -6.78 -21.05
CA ARG A 56 -6.23 -7.50 -20.30
C ARG A 56 -5.46 -6.54 -19.40
N TYR A 57 -5.11 -5.35 -19.92
CA TYR A 57 -4.41 -4.33 -19.16
C TYR A 57 -5.21 -3.85 -17.94
N THR A 58 -6.50 -3.55 -18.11
CA THR A 58 -7.35 -3.10 -17.00
C THR A 58 -7.52 -4.18 -15.93
N LYS A 59 -7.66 -5.46 -16.35
CA LYS A 59 -7.72 -6.60 -15.43
C LYS A 59 -6.44 -6.72 -14.58
N HIS A 60 -5.27 -6.73 -15.22
CA HIS A 60 -3.99 -6.81 -14.50
C HIS A 60 -3.73 -5.60 -13.61
N SER A 61 -4.15 -4.41 -14.05
CA SER A 61 -4.06 -3.19 -13.24
C SER A 61 -4.91 -3.29 -11.98
N GLN A 62 -6.13 -3.84 -12.09
CA GLN A 62 -7.01 -4.05 -10.94
C GLN A 62 -6.41 -5.03 -9.92
N GLU A 63 -5.92 -6.18 -10.39
CA GLU A 63 -5.24 -7.19 -9.57
C GLU A 63 -4.04 -6.59 -8.82
N LEU A 64 -3.23 -5.79 -9.53
CA LEU A 64 -2.06 -5.11 -8.96
C LEU A 64 -2.47 -4.08 -7.88
N VAL A 65 -3.48 -3.27 -8.14
CA VAL A 65 -3.95 -2.26 -7.17
C VAL A 65 -4.52 -2.92 -5.91
N GLU A 66 -5.29 -4.00 -6.06
CA GLU A 66 -5.80 -4.77 -4.92
C GLU A 66 -4.67 -5.39 -4.09
N TYR A 67 -3.66 -5.97 -4.74
CA TYR A 67 -2.45 -6.47 -4.09
C TYR A 67 -1.68 -5.37 -3.35
N LEU A 68 -1.50 -4.22 -3.97
CA LEU A 68 -0.82 -3.07 -3.36
C LEU A 68 -1.58 -2.58 -2.13
N ILE A 69 -2.90 -2.36 -2.23
CA ILE A 69 -3.71 -1.93 -1.07
C ILE A 69 -3.61 -2.94 0.07
N GLY A 70 -3.75 -4.24 -0.21
CA GLY A 70 -3.64 -5.29 0.80
C GLY A 70 -2.26 -5.35 1.46
N THR A 71 -1.19 -5.24 0.67
CA THR A 71 0.19 -5.23 1.16
C THR A 71 0.49 -3.98 1.98
N CYS A 72 0.01 -2.82 1.54
CA CYS A 72 0.24 -1.55 2.21
C CYS A 72 -0.49 -1.46 3.55
N LEU A 73 -1.74 -1.89 3.62
CA LEU A 73 -2.49 -1.96 4.88
C LEU A 73 -1.84 -2.95 5.86
N THR A 74 -1.34 -4.08 5.35
CA THR A 74 -0.67 -5.11 6.17
C THR A 74 0.68 -4.64 6.71
N ASN A 75 1.51 -4.03 5.87
CA ASN A 75 2.82 -3.51 6.27
C ASN A 75 2.70 -2.34 7.24
N LEU A 76 1.65 -1.55 7.11
CA LEU A 76 1.36 -0.45 8.01
C LEU A 76 1.04 -0.92 9.43
N ASN A 77 0.12 -1.89 9.57
CA ASN A 77 -0.29 -2.42 10.87
C ASN A 77 0.85 -3.11 11.63
N LYS A 78 1.89 -3.56 10.94
CA LYS A 78 3.10 -4.13 11.56
C LYS A 78 4.03 -3.06 12.14
N GLY A 79 4.06 -1.86 11.55
CA GLY A 79 4.89 -0.74 12.01
C GLY A 79 4.45 -0.11 13.33
N ASP A 80 3.18 -0.29 13.72
CA ASP A 80 2.62 0.24 14.97
C ASP A 80 2.89 -0.65 16.19
N LYS A 81 3.30 -1.91 15.99
CA LYS A 81 3.59 -2.85 17.09
C LYS A 81 4.95 -2.65 17.77
N HIS A 82 5.76 -1.69 17.33
CA HIS A 82 7.08 -1.41 17.93
C HIS A 82 7.14 -0.19 18.85
N ILE A 83 6.05 0.54 19.09
CA ILE A 83 6.01 1.65 20.07
C ILE A 83 5.20 1.22 21.30
N ALA A 84 5.65 0.16 21.97
CA ALA A 84 5.24 -0.16 23.34
C ALA A 84 6.31 -1.03 24.01
N SER A 85 7.52 -0.48 24.16
CA SER A 85 8.53 -1.08 25.03
C SER A 85 9.40 0.01 25.64
N THR A 86 8.83 0.66 26.65
CA THR A 86 9.61 1.33 27.69
C THR A 86 9.04 0.94 29.04
N PRO A 87 9.78 0.17 29.85
CA PRO A 87 9.79 0.33 31.27
C PRO A 87 11.14 0.94 31.64
N VAL A 88 11.21 2.27 31.67
CA VAL A 88 12.33 2.96 32.33
C VAL A 88 11.77 3.94 33.34
N THR A 89 11.67 3.48 34.59
CA THR A 89 11.95 4.34 35.74
C THR A 89 12.76 3.55 36.75
N ARG A 90 14.05 3.83 36.74
CA ARG A 90 15.06 3.41 37.72
C ARG A 90 14.81 4.16 39.03
N LYS A 91 14.31 3.48 40.07
CA LYS A 91 14.47 3.96 41.46
C LYS A 91 15.48 3.06 42.17
N LYS A 92 16.74 3.49 42.21
CA LYS A 92 17.70 3.07 43.23
C LYS A 92 17.93 4.29 44.13
N THR A 93 17.14 4.40 45.18
CA THR A 93 17.46 5.21 46.35
C THR A 93 18.43 4.42 47.22
N SER A 94 19.68 4.87 47.28
CA SER A 94 20.64 4.47 48.32
C SER A 94 21.18 5.75 48.95
N HIS A 95 20.50 6.21 50.01
CA HIS A 95 21.10 7.15 50.97
C HIS A 95 21.92 6.30 51.96
N PHE A 96 23.24 6.32 51.80
CA PHE A 96 24.17 5.87 52.84
C PHE A 96 24.68 7.12 53.56
N TYR A 97 24.49 7.16 54.88
CA TYR A 97 25.14 8.12 55.77
C TYR A 97 26.57 7.65 56.10
N GLY A 98 27.51 8.59 56.25
CA GLY A 98 28.85 8.38 56.82
C GLY A 98 29.58 9.72 57.07
N PRO A 99 30.49 9.80 58.05
CA PRO A 99 30.45 10.82 59.11
C PRO A 99 31.57 11.88 59.05
N MET A 100 31.35 13.02 59.70
CA MET A 100 32.40 13.85 60.34
C MET A 100 31.91 14.35 61.69
#